data_AF-A0AA51ILV1-F1
#
_entry.id   AF-A0AA51ILV1-F1
#
_cell.length_a   1.000
_cell.length_b   1.000
_cell.length_c   1.000
_cell.angle_alpha   90.00
_cell.angle_beta   90.00
_cell.angle_gamma   90.00
#
_symmetry.space_group_name_H-M   'P 1'
#
loop_
_entity.id
_entity.type
_entity.pdbx_description
1 polymer ?
#
loop_
_entity_poly.entity_id
_entity_poly.type
_entity_poly.pdbx_seq_one_letter_code
_entity_poly.pdbx_strand_id
1 'polypeptide(L)'
;MENKERVDHLVALKVMRLTKPALISPKIVTCDFKDLPGNILNNYLKDDATSVVGMETLAAGQFLLLPQSFGNIYLGETFSCYVCVHNETNQPVQSVSIRADLQTSSQRIPLTTQQHQSPVMLDIDETLGDVIHHEVKDLGTHILVCEVTYISNYNTLASFRKFFKFEVMKPLDVKTKFYNAESDEVFLEAQVQNITSGAIILEQVSLESSQQFAVKSLNETMNGKSVFGDVTLLQPQESCQYLYCLTPNANIASDIKLIAAAKNIGKLD
;
A
#
# COMPACT_ATOMS: atom_id res chain seq x y z
N MET A 1 8.64 -13.01 -34.82
CA MET A 1 8.17 -11.89 -33.99
C MET A 1 7.22 -11.09 -34.86
N GLU A 2 5.92 -11.32 -34.71
CA GLU A 2 4.91 -10.55 -35.44
C GLU A 2 4.97 -9.10 -34.96
N ASN A 3 5.22 -8.19 -35.89
CA ASN A 3 5.05 -6.77 -35.68
C ASN A 3 3.56 -6.55 -35.36
N LYS A 4 3.23 -6.29 -34.09
CA LYS A 4 1.91 -5.76 -33.74
C LYS A 4 1.73 -4.46 -34.53
N GLU A 5 0.84 -4.48 -35.53
CA GLU A 5 0.40 -3.26 -36.20
C GLU A 5 -0.02 -2.25 -35.14
N ARG A 6 0.54 -1.03 -35.22
CA ARG A 6 0.06 0.09 -34.42
C ARG A 6 -1.29 0.47 -34.99
N VAL A 7 -2.35 -0.04 -34.38
CA VAL A 7 -3.70 0.42 -34.64
C VAL A 7 -3.81 1.81 -34.03
N ASP A 8 -3.96 2.83 -34.87
CA ASP A 8 -4.22 4.19 -34.40
C ASP A 8 -5.66 4.25 -33.83
N HIS A 9 -5.75 4.63 -32.56
CA HIS A 9 -7.02 4.78 -31.86
C HIS A 9 -7.44 6.26 -31.85
N LEU A 10 -8.75 6.52 -31.91
CA LEU A 10 -9.29 7.89 -31.86
C LEU A 10 -9.22 8.50 -30.46
N VAL A 11 -9.08 7.64 -29.44
CA VAL A 11 -9.05 8.06 -28.04
C VAL A 11 -7.80 7.52 -27.36
N ALA A 12 -7.25 8.32 -26.45
CA ALA A 12 -6.09 7.96 -25.67
C ALA A 12 -6.46 7.65 -24.22
N LEU A 13 -6.08 6.46 -23.77
CA LEU A 13 -6.18 6.06 -22.37
C LEU A 13 -4.91 6.48 -21.60
N LYS A 14 -5.10 7.24 -20.52
CA LYS A 14 -4.08 7.59 -19.52
C LYS A 14 -4.51 7.08 -18.14
N VAL A 15 -3.54 6.60 -17.37
CA VAL A 15 -3.75 6.11 -16.02
C VAL A 15 -2.66 6.68 -15.13
N MET A 16 -3.06 7.20 -13.97
CA MET A 16 -2.16 7.81 -12.99
C MET A 16 -2.49 7.28 -11.60
N ARG A 17 -1.49 6.75 -10.88
CA ARG A 17 -1.63 6.47 -9.45
C ARG A 17 -1.79 7.80 -8.71
N LEU A 18 -2.79 7.89 -7.84
CA LEU A 18 -2.98 9.04 -6.97
C LEU A 18 -2.16 8.82 -5.70
N THR A 19 -1.26 9.74 -5.42
CA THR A 19 -0.46 9.77 -4.20
C THR A 19 -0.94 10.91 -3.30
N LYS A 20 -0.76 10.74 -1.99
CA LYS A 20 -1.00 11.81 -1.03
C LYS A 20 0.32 12.53 -0.74
N PRO A 21 0.29 13.83 -0.43
CA PRO A 21 1.47 14.51 0.11
C PRO A 21 1.98 13.78 1.35
N ALA A 22 3.28 13.56 1.41
CA ALA A 22 3.95 12.92 2.54
C ALA A 22 4.87 13.92 3.22
N LEU A 23 5.07 13.75 4.53
CA LEU A 23 6.06 14.51 5.29
C LEU A 23 7.47 14.05 4.87
N ILE A 24 8.24 14.97 4.31
CA ILE A 24 9.63 14.77 3.91
C ILE A 24 10.50 15.70 4.74
N SER A 25 11.55 15.11 5.33
CA SER A 25 12.62 15.88 5.96
C SER A 25 13.72 16.14 4.94
N PRO A 26 14.30 17.35 4.90
CA PRO A 26 15.46 17.62 4.06
C PRO A 26 16.60 16.68 4.45
N LYS A 27 17.20 16.01 3.46
CA LYS A 27 18.39 15.18 3.70
C LYS A 27 19.62 16.08 3.65
N ILE A 28 20.14 16.39 4.82
CA ILE A 28 21.28 17.30 4.94
C ILE A 28 22.57 16.53 4.73
N VAL A 29 23.21 16.79 3.60
CA VAL A 29 24.54 16.30 3.30
C VAL A 29 25.41 17.51 3.03
N THR A 30 26.28 17.83 3.98
CA THR A 30 27.23 18.93 3.86
C THR A 30 28.61 18.39 3.52
N CYS A 31 29.41 19.21 2.86
CA CYS A 31 30.84 18.98 2.64
C CYS A 31 31.65 20.15 3.17
N ASP A 32 32.85 19.86 3.70
CA ASP A 32 33.84 20.89 3.97
C ASP A 32 34.38 21.43 2.64
N PHE A 33 34.81 22.69 2.60
CA PHE A 33 35.40 23.29 1.41
C PHE A 33 36.65 22.54 0.92
N LYS A 34 37.30 21.78 1.81
CA LYS A 34 38.49 20.97 1.51
C LYS A 34 38.17 19.58 0.99
N ASP A 35 36.94 19.11 1.14
CA ASP A 35 36.55 17.79 0.65
C ASP A 35 36.46 17.80 -0.88
N LEU A 36 36.70 16.68 -1.56
CA LEU A 36 36.17 16.47 -2.91
C LEU A 36 34.75 15.91 -2.70
N PRO A 37 33.66 16.62 -3.03
CA PRO A 37 33.40 17.45 -4.22
C PRO A 37 33.34 18.99 -3.99
N GLY A 38 34.16 19.56 -3.12
CA GLY A 38 34.22 21.00 -2.86
C GLY A 38 32.95 21.51 -2.17
N ASN A 39 32.37 22.61 -2.65
CA ASN A 39 31.13 23.18 -2.11
C ASN A 39 29.84 22.68 -2.81
N ILE A 40 29.95 21.67 -3.68
CA ILE A 40 28.87 21.26 -4.58
C ILE A 40 27.62 20.83 -3.80
N LEU A 41 27.76 20.01 -2.75
CA LEU A 41 26.60 19.53 -1.98
C LEU A 41 25.92 20.67 -1.21
N ASN A 42 26.69 21.63 -0.71
CA ASN A 42 26.14 22.82 -0.04
C ASN A 42 25.36 23.71 -1.02
N ASN A 43 25.75 23.78 -2.30
CA ASN A 43 24.98 24.50 -3.32
C ASN A 43 23.70 23.74 -3.70
N TYR A 44 23.77 22.40 -3.83
CA TYR A 44 22.58 21.59 -4.04
C TYR A 44 21.54 21.75 -2.93
N LEU A 45 21.98 21.85 -1.67
CA LEU A 45 21.08 22.13 -0.55
C LEU A 45 20.36 23.49 -0.69
N LYS A 46 21.00 24.51 -1.27
CA LYS A 46 20.38 25.84 -1.48
C LYS A 46 19.31 25.84 -2.56
N ASP A 47 19.45 24.95 -3.54
CA ASP A 47 18.49 24.82 -4.64
C ASP A 47 17.34 23.86 -4.29
N ASP A 48 17.42 23.16 -3.14
CA ASP A 48 16.40 22.21 -2.71
C ASP A 48 15.14 22.94 -2.19
N ALA A 49 13.97 22.51 -2.65
CA ALA A 49 12.67 23.09 -2.29
C ALA A 49 12.31 22.90 -0.80
N THR A 50 13.00 22.01 -0.09
CA THR A 50 12.87 21.76 1.35
C THR A 50 13.92 22.48 2.19
N SER A 51 14.73 23.36 1.57
CA SER A 51 15.68 24.20 2.29
C SER A 51 15.07 25.55 2.67
N VAL A 52 15.43 26.03 3.87
CA VAL A 52 15.11 27.39 4.30
C VAL A 52 16.33 28.26 4.03
N VAL A 53 16.14 29.36 3.28
CA VAL A 53 17.23 30.28 2.92
C VAL A 53 17.98 30.77 4.16
N GLY A 54 19.30 30.58 4.18
CA GLY A 54 20.18 30.89 5.31
C GLY A 54 20.23 29.82 6.41
N MET A 55 19.47 28.73 6.29
CA MET A 55 19.43 27.58 7.20
C MET A 55 19.48 26.26 6.45
N GLU A 56 20.12 26.22 5.27
CA GLU A 56 20.12 25.06 4.38
C GLU A 56 20.85 23.85 4.98
N THR A 57 21.75 24.10 5.93
CA THR A 57 22.48 23.07 6.69
C THR A 57 21.75 22.66 7.98
N LEU A 58 20.56 23.20 8.26
CA LEU A 58 19.74 22.85 9.41
C LEU A 58 18.49 22.11 8.98
N ALA A 59 18.18 20.98 9.62
CA ALA A 59 17.00 20.17 9.31
C ALA A 59 15.79 20.77 10.02
N ALA A 60 15.44 22.01 9.65
CA ALA A 60 14.37 22.76 10.27
C ALA A 60 13.01 22.32 9.70
N GLY A 61 12.37 21.37 10.38
CA GLY A 61 10.99 20.97 10.13
C GLY A 61 10.80 19.85 9.09
N GLN A 62 9.55 19.68 8.68
CA GLN A 62 9.12 18.70 7.68
C GLN A 62 8.22 19.40 6.66
N PHE A 63 8.33 19.00 5.40
CA PHE A 63 7.57 19.57 4.30
C PHE A 63 6.60 18.54 3.75
N LEU A 64 5.41 18.99 3.35
CA LEU A 64 4.46 18.14 2.64
C LEU A 64 4.76 18.21 1.14
N LEU A 65 5.32 17.13 0.60
CA LEU A 65 5.62 17.01 -0.82
C LEU A 65 4.91 15.80 -1.41
N LEU A 66 4.50 15.93 -2.67
CA LEU A 66 4.05 14.79 -3.44
C LEU A 66 5.27 13.92 -3.79
N PRO A 67 5.28 12.62 -3.46
CA PRO A 67 6.39 11.74 -3.83
C PRO A 67 6.60 11.73 -5.35
N GLN A 68 7.85 11.93 -5.79
CA GLN A 68 8.20 11.91 -7.22
C GLN A 68 8.27 10.51 -7.82
N SER A 69 8.34 9.46 -7.00
CA SER A 69 8.39 8.07 -7.43
C SER A 69 7.06 7.36 -7.21
N PHE A 70 6.80 6.33 -8.02
CA PHE A 70 5.57 5.54 -7.94
C PHE A 70 5.34 4.90 -6.57
N GLY A 71 6.36 4.79 -5.72
CA GLY A 71 6.28 4.19 -4.40
C GLY A 71 5.97 2.70 -4.44
N ASN A 72 6.17 2.05 -3.32
CA ASN A 72 5.72 0.68 -3.13
C ASN A 72 4.21 0.63 -2.88
N ILE A 73 3.60 -0.52 -3.08
CA ILE A 73 2.23 -0.80 -2.67
C ILE A 73 2.30 -1.88 -1.61
N TYR A 74 1.72 -1.62 -0.45
CA TYR A 74 1.71 -2.57 0.66
C TYR A 74 0.33 -3.18 0.87
N LEU A 75 0.30 -4.43 1.35
CA LEU A 75 -0.94 -5.09 1.75
C LEU A 75 -1.72 -4.24 2.77
N GLY A 76 -3.03 -4.12 2.59
CA GLY A 76 -3.91 -3.32 3.45
C GLY A 76 -4.00 -1.84 3.07
N GLU A 77 -3.13 -1.33 2.18
CA GLU A 77 -3.27 0.05 1.71
C GLU A 77 -4.43 0.20 0.72
N THR A 78 -4.93 1.42 0.57
CA THR A 78 -5.89 1.75 -0.49
C THR A 78 -5.14 2.21 -1.75
N PHE A 79 -5.06 1.33 -2.74
CA PHE A 79 -4.62 1.70 -4.08
C PHE A 79 -5.63 2.68 -4.69
N SER A 80 -5.15 3.86 -5.07
CA SER A 80 -5.97 4.90 -5.69
C SER A 80 -5.38 5.27 -7.04
N CYS A 81 -6.21 5.31 -8.08
CA CYS A 81 -5.76 5.76 -9.41
C CYS A 81 -6.85 6.58 -10.10
N TYR A 82 -6.40 7.52 -10.93
CA TYR A 82 -7.23 8.22 -11.89
C TYR A 82 -7.05 7.55 -13.25
N VAL A 83 -8.16 7.17 -13.87
CA VAL A 83 -8.20 6.54 -15.18
C VAL A 83 -8.99 7.47 -16.09
N CYS A 84 -8.41 7.88 -17.22
CA CYS A 84 -9.09 8.76 -18.16
C CYS A 84 -8.87 8.39 -19.63
N VAL A 85 -9.88 8.67 -20.43
CA VAL A 85 -9.95 8.53 -21.87
C VAL A 85 -10.15 9.92 -22.46
N HIS A 86 -9.22 10.34 -23.29
CA HIS A 86 -9.24 11.65 -23.92
C HIS A 86 -9.46 11.51 -25.42
N ASN A 87 -10.31 12.38 -25.98
CA ASN A 87 -10.47 12.48 -27.43
C ASN A 87 -9.32 13.31 -28.02
N GLU A 88 -8.43 12.66 -28.78
CA GLU A 88 -7.28 13.32 -29.43
C GLU A 88 -7.59 13.76 -30.87
N THR A 89 -8.85 13.65 -31.29
CA THR A 89 -9.27 13.97 -32.66
C THR A 89 -10.03 15.28 -32.75
N ASN A 90 -10.05 15.85 -33.96
CA ASN A 90 -10.82 17.06 -34.28
C ASN A 90 -12.30 16.76 -34.59
N GLN A 91 -12.82 15.61 -34.15
CA GLN A 91 -14.20 15.19 -34.35
C GLN A 91 -14.73 14.52 -33.07
N PRO A 92 -16.04 14.60 -32.79
CA PRO A 92 -16.58 13.92 -31.62
C PRO A 92 -16.58 12.40 -31.80
N VAL A 93 -16.23 11.68 -30.74
CA VAL A 93 -16.18 10.21 -30.71
C VAL A 93 -17.40 9.66 -29.98
N GLN A 94 -18.11 8.73 -30.62
CA GLN A 94 -19.37 8.20 -30.09
C GLN A 94 -19.16 6.94 -29.23
N SER A 95 -20.09 6.76 -28.28
CA SER A 95 -20.23 5.58 -27.42
C SER A 95 -18.94 5.15 -26.74
N VAL A 96 -18.18 6.13 -26.21
CA VAL A 96 -16.98 5.89 -25.44
C VAL A 96 -17.37 5.32 -24.08
N SER A 97 -16.80 4.18 -23.74
CA SER A 97 -16.96 3.56 -22.42
C SER A 97 -15.61 3.04 -21.92
N ILE A 98 -15.44 3.06 -20.60
CA ILE A 98 -14.26 2.52 -19.95
C ILE A 98 -14.64 1.48 -18.91
N ARG A 99 -13.91 0.36 -18.94
CA ARG A 99 -14.02 -0.72 -17.97
C ARG A 99 -12.65 -0.96 -17.35
N ALA A 100 -12.59 -0.97 -16.02
CA ALA A 100 -11.40 -1.35 -15.27
C ALA A 100 -11.65 -2.64 -14.50
N ASP A 101 -10.74 -3.61 -14.63
CA ASP A 101 -10.71 -4.80 -13.81
C ASP A 101 -9.31 -4.92 -13.18
N LEU A 102 -9.24 -5.32 -11.91
CA LEU A 102 -7.99 -5.67 -11.24
C LEU A 102 -7.79 -7.17 -11.30
N GLN A 103 -6.73 -7.63 -11.96
CA GLN A 103 -6.33 -9.02 -11.97
C GLN A 103 -5.25 -9.25 -10.92
N THR A 104 -5.59 -10.06 -9.92
CA THR A 104 -4.68 -10.52 -8.87
C THR A 104 -4.21 -11.95 -9.18
N SER A 105 -3.36 -12.53 -8.32
CA SER A 105 -2.97 -13.94 -8.41
C SER A 105 -4.12 -14.90 -8.11
N SER A 106 -5.08 -14.48 -7.27
CA SER A 106 -6.19 -15.30 -6.78
C SER A 106 -7.47 -15.11 -7.62
N GLN A 107 -7.75 -13.89 -8.07
CA GLN A 107 -9.03 -13.52 -8.67
C GLN A 107 -8.97 -12.30 -9.60
N ARG A 108 -10.02 -12.12 -10.40
CA ARG A 108 -10.27 -10.90 -11.18
C ARG A 108 -11.42 -10.12 -10.57
N ILE A 109 -11.13 -8.89 -10.16
CA ILE A 109 -12.04 -8.01 -9.42
C ILE A 109 -12.50 -6.90 -10.37
N PRO A 110 -13.79 -6.78 -10.70
CA PRO A 110 -14.29 -5.65 -11.46
C PRO A 110 -14.21 -4.38 -10.60
N LEU A 111 -13.51 -3.36 -11.06
CA LEU A 111 -13.40 -2.08 -10.38
C LEU A 111 -14.52 -1.17 -10.89
N THR A 112 -15.52 -0.93 -10.07
CA THR A 112 -16.68 -0.11 -10.45
C THR A 112 -16.28 1.36 -10.42
N THR A 113 -16.42 2.02 -11.57
CA THR A 113 -16.39 3.48 -11.66
C THR A 113 -17.74 4.02 -11.18
N GLN A 114 -17.74 5.01 -10.30
CA GLN A 114 -18.98 5.52 -9.69
C GLN A 114 -19.86 6.29 -10.69
N GLN A 115 -19.31 6.75 -11.81
CA GLN A 115 -19.97 7.77 -12.63
C GLN A 115 -20.45 7.35 -14.02
N HIS A 116 -19.99 6.24 -14.64
CA HIS A 116 -20.24 6.02 -16.07
C HIS A 116 -20.44 4.55 -16.48
N GLN A 117 -21.62 3.99 -16.19
CA GLN A 117 -22.02 2.66 -16.70
C GLN A 117 -22.58 2.71 -18.13
N SER A 118 -22.96 3.89 -18.62
CA SER A 118 -23.47 4.09 -19.98
C SER A 118 -22.41 4.69 -20.90
N PRO A 119 -22.31 4.24 -22.15
CA PRO A 119 -21.45 4.88 -23.15
C PRO A 119 -21.78 6.37 -23.31
N VAL A 120 -20.74 7.21 -23.44
CA VAL A 120 -20.85 8.68 -23.55
C VAL A 120 -20.24 9.14 -24.88
N MET A 121 -20.76 10.21 -25.45
CA MET A 121 -20.14 10.88 -26.60
C MET A 121 -19.09 11.86 -26.06
N LEU A 122 -17.85 11.79 -26.57
CA LEU A 122 -16.80 12.75 -26.22
C LEU A 122 -16.61 13.75 -27.34
N ASP A 123 -16.81 15.03 -27.02
CA ASP A 123 -16.52 16.15 -27.90
C ASP A 123 -15.00 16.36 -28.07
N ILE A 124 -14.64 17.33 -28.91
CA ILE A 124 -13.23 17.69 -29.18
C ILE A 124 -12.57 18.13 -27.87
N ASP A 125 -11.39 17.59 -27.58
CA ASP A 125 -10.62 17.81 -26.36
C ASP A 125 -11.33 17.39 -25.05
N GLU A 126 -12.46 16.69 -25.12
CA GLU A 126 -13.15 16.20 -23.93
C GLU A 126 -12.45 14.98 -23.34
N THR A 127 -12.62 14.79 -22.03
CA THR A 127 -12.05 13.67 -21.28
C THR A 127 -13.13 12.99 -20.43
N LEU A 128 -13.24 11.67 -20.58
CA LEU A 128 -13.98 10.80 -19.68
C LEU A 128 -13.01 10.22 -18.66
N GLY A 129 -13.21 10.43 -17.37
CA GLY A 129 -12.35 9.80 -16.37
C GLY A 129 -13.02 9.61 -15.03
N ASP A 130 -12.46 8.71 -14.24
CA ASP A 130 -12.93 8.42 -12.89
C ASP A 130 -11.75 8.06 -11.97
N VAL A 131 -11.99 8.23 -10.66
CA VAL A 131 -11.06 7.82 -9.62
C VAL A 131 -11.50 6.47 -9.06
N ILE A 132 -10.59 5.50 -9.11
CA ILE A 132 -10.79 4.17 -8.55
C ILE A 132 -10.06 4.09 -7.21
N HIS A 133 -10.77 3.61 -6.19
CA HIS A 133 -10.20 3.25 -4.90
C HIS A 133 -10.38 1.76 -4.66
N HIS A 134 -9.30 1.07 -4.32
CA HIS A 134 -9.30 -0.36 -4.04
C HIS A 134 -8.40 -0.68 -2.86
N GLU A 135 -8.98 -1.29 -1.82
CA GLU A 135 -8.22 -1.83 -0.69
C GLU A 135 -7.49 -3.10 -1.12
N VAL A 136 -6.17 -3.10 -0.97
CA VAL A 136 -5.30 -4.19 -1.45
C VAL A 136 -5.31 -5.35 -0.45
N LYS A 137 -5.81 -6.51 -0.89
CA LYS A 137 -6.02 -7.69 -0.03
C LYS A 137 -5.13 -8.89 -0.33
N ASP A 138 -4.43 -8.87 -1.47
CA ASP A 138 -3.59 -9.97 -1.92
C ASP A 138 -2.15 -9.50 -2.13
N LEU A 139 -1.18 -10.34 -1.75
CA LEU A 139 0.25 -10.12 -2.01
C LEU A 139 0.63 -10.49 -3.45
N GLY A 140 1.74 -9.93 -3.93
CA GLY A 140 2.38 -10.33 -5.19
C GLY A 140 2.03 -9.42 -6.37
N THR A 141 2.02 -9.98 -7.58
CA THR A 141 1.77 -9.21 -8.81
C THR A 141 0.28 -8.96 -9.03
N HIS A 142 -0.05 -7.69 -9.24
CA HIS A 142 -1.39 -7.22 -9.65
C HIS A 142 -1.31 -6.56 -11.02
N ILE A 143 -2.36 -6.68 -11.81
CA ILE A 143 -2.46 -6.07 -13.14
C ILE A 143 -3.80 -5.34 -13.24
N LEU A 144 -3.75 -4.01 -13.32
CA LEU A 144 -4.91 -3.20 -13.67
C LEU A 144 -5.14 -3.30 -15.18
N VAL A 145 -6.28 -3.85 -15.57
CA VAL A 145 -6.71 -4.03 -16.95
C VAL A 145 -7.75 -2.96 -17.26
N CYS A 146 -7.40 -2.01 -18.12
CA CYS A 146 -8.30 -0.96 -18.57
C CYS A 146 -8.69 -1.24 -20.02
N GLU A 147 -9.98 -1.46 -20.26
CA GLU A 147 -10.58 -1.63 -21.57
C GLU A 147 -11.37 -0.37 -21.94
N VAL A 148 -11.12 0.14 -23.14
CA VAL A 148 -11.85 1.26 -23.72
C VAL A 148 -12.58 0.76 -24.96
N THR A 149 -13.86 1.07 -25.07
CA THR A 149 -14.69 0.79 -26.25
C THR A 149 -15.21 2.09 -26.83
N TYR A 150 -15.27 2.20 -28.15
CA TYR A 150 -15.78 3.39 -28.84
C TYR A 150 -16.23 3.03 -30.26
N ILE A 151 -16.96 3.93 -30.94
CA ILE A 151 -17.29 3.78 -32.36
C ILE A 151 -16.16 4.36 -33.22
N SER A 152 -15.61 3.55 -34.11
CA SER A 152 -14.56 3.95 -35.05
C SER A 152 -15.09 4.83 -36.18
N ASN A 153 -14.18 5.41 -36.97
CA ASN A 153 -14.52 6.18 -38.18
C ASN A 153 -15.32 5.38 -39.22
N TYR A 154 -15.27 4.05 -39.17
CA TYR A 154 -16.02 3.15 -40.05
C TYR A 154 -17.39 2.76 -39.50
N ASN A 155 -17.84 3.43 -38.43
CA ASN A 155 -19.09 3.15 -37.73
C ASN A 155 -19.15 1.70 -37.16
N THR A 156 -17.99 1.15 -36.79
CA THR A 156 -17.85 -0.17 -36.16
C THR A 156 -17.41 -0.03 -34.71
N LEU A 157 -17.86 -0.94 -33.84
CA LEU A 157 -17.42 -0.97 -32.45
C LEU A 157 -15.95 -1.40 -32.38
N ALA A 158 -15.10 -0.48 -31.95
CA ALA A 158 -13.69 -0.72 -31.70
C ALA A 158 -13.42 -0.80 -30.19
N SER A 159 -12.41 -1.58 -29.81
CA SER A 159 -11.94 -1.60 -28.44
C SER A 159 -10.44 -1.84 -28.35
N PHE A 160 -9.83 -1.36 -27.27
CA PHE A 160 -8.46 -1.71 -26.92
C PHE A 160 -8.31 -1.85 -25.41
N ARG A 161 -7.27 -2.58 -25.02
CA ARG A 161 -6.93 -2.82 -23.61
C ARG A 161 -5.50 -2.43 -23.32
N LYS A 162 -5.28 -1.76 -22.20
CA LYS A 162 -3.95 -1.54 -21.62
C LYS A 162 -3.85 -2.26 -20.28
N PHE A 163 -2.65 -2.73 -19.98
CA PHE A 163 -2.32 -3.51 -18.79
C PHE A 163 -1.27 -2.76 -17.99
N PHE A 164 -1.56 -2.46 -16.72
CA PHE A 164 -0.66 -1.77 -15.82
C PHE A 164 -0.30 -2.71 -14.68
N LYS A 165 0.91 -3.26 -14.74
CA LYS A 165 1.42 -4.21 -13.74
C LYS A 165 2.08 -3.47 -12.57
N PHE A 166 1.75 -3.89 -11.35
CA PHE A 166 2.39 -3.44 -10.12
C PHE A 166 2.55 -4.59 -9.13
N GLU A 167 3.39 -4.39 -8.12
CA GLU A 167 3.71 -5.40 -7.11
C GLU A 167 3.27 -4.93 -5.73
N VAL A 168 2.63 -5.85 -4.98
CA VAL A 168 2.16 -5.65 -3.61
C VAL A 168 3.06 -6.41 -2.66
N MET A 169 3.63 -5.68 -1.70
CA MET A 169 4.56 -6.19 -0.71
C MET A 169 3.95 -6.28 0.69
N LYS A 170 4.56 -7.07 1.55
CA LYS A 170 4.16 -7.20 2.96
C LYS A 170 4.60 -5.92 3.72
N PRO A 171 3.73 -5.28 4.53
CA PRO A 171 4.10 -4.08 5.28
C PRO A 171 4.88 -4.39 6.56
N LEU A 172 4.47 -5.45 7.26
CA LEU A 172 5.00 -5.83 8.56
C LEU A 172 5.53 -7.26 8.50
N ASP A 173 6.67 -7.55 9.10
CA ASP A 173 7.08 -8.92 9.36
C ASP A 173 6.72 -9.32 10.79
N VAL A 174 6.21 -10.53 10.97
CA VAL A 174 5.73 -11.04 12.26
C VAL A 174 6.45 -12.34 12.55
N LYS A 175 7.21 -12.37 13.64
CA LYS A 175 7.92 -13.55 14.12
C LYS A 175 7.38 -13.93 15.50
N THR A 176 7.04 -15.20 15.67
CA THR A 176 6.44 -15.70 16.91
C THR A 176 7.35 -16.69 17.61
N LYS A 177 7.45 -16.61 18.93
CA LYS A 177 8.10 -17.61 19.79
C LYS A 177 7.13 -18.06 20.88
N PHE A 178 7.13 -19.36 21.16
CA PHE A 178 6.27 -19.98 22.16
C PHE A 178 7.10 -20.47 23.34
N TYR A 179 6.61 -20.23 24.54
CA TYR A 179 7.20 -20.68 25.79
C TYR A 179 6.14 -21.42 26.62
N ASN A 180 6.35 -22.72 26.84
CA ASN A 180 5.44 -23.53 27.65
C ASN A 180 5.79 -23.36 29.12
N ALA A 181 4.79 -23.02 29.94
CA ALA A 181 4.92 -22.98 31.38
C ALA A 181 4.67 -24.36 32.00
N GLU A 182 5.09 -24.54 33.25
CA GLU A 182 4.73 -25.73 34.04
C GLU A 182 3.23 -25.74 34.42
N SER A 183 2.55 -24.60 34.32
CA SER A 183 1.15 -24.36 34.70
C SER A 183 0.12 -24.63 33.60
N ASP A 184 0.43 -25.45 32.58
CA ASP A 184 -0.37 -25.66 31.35
C ASP A 184 -0.64 -24.37 30.52
N GLU A 185 -0.07 -23.24 30.92
CA GLU A 185 -0.12 -21.98 30.18
C GLU A 185 0.95 -21.93 29.09
N VAL A 186 0.65 -21.23 28.00
CA VAL A 186 1.60 -20.98 26.91
C VAL A 186 1.78 -19.48 26.74
N PHE A 187 3.01 -19.00 26.83
CA PHE A 187 3.34 -17.62 26.52
C PHE A 187 3.76 -17.49 25.06
N LEU A 188 3.24 -16.47 24.38
CA LEU A 188 3.57 -16.13 23.00
C LEU A 188 4.23 -14.75 22.96
N GLU A 189 5.48 -14.72 22.49
CA GLU A 189 6.17 -13.48 22.09
C GLU A 189 5.95 -13.29 20.58
N ALA A 190 5.29 -12.20 20.20
CA ALA A 190 5.14 -11.76 18.81
C ALA A 190 6.00 -10.52 18.56
N GLN A 191 7.04 -10.67 17.74
CA GLN A 191 7.84 -9.56 17.25
C GLN A 191 7.24 -9.04 15.95
N VAL A 192 6.78 -7.79 15.95
CA VAL A 192 6.26 -7.08 14.79
C VAL A 192 7.33 -6.11 14.31
N GLN A 193 7.77 -6.23 13.06
CA GLN A 193 8.80 -5.40 12.45
C GLN A 193 8.25 -4.64 11.25
N ASN A 194 8.52 -3.34 11.16
CA ASN A 194 8.22 -2.56 9.96
C ASN A 194 9.26 -2.85 8.87
N ILE A 195 8.81 -3.46 7.76
CA ILE A 195 9.67 -3.77 6.60
C ILE A 195 9.41 -2.83 5.41
N THR A 196 8.62 -1.78 5.61
CA THR A 196 8.38 -0.74 4.60
C THR A 196 9.51 0.29 4.56
N SER A 197 9.49 1.14 3.53
CA SER A 197 10.39 2.29 3.42
C SER A 197 9.94 3.51 4.23
N GLY A 198 8.71 3.49 4.76
CA GLY A 198 8.12 4.60 5.54
C GLY A 198 7.85 4.20 6.98
N ALA A 199 7.47 5.16 7.82
CA ALA A 199 7.04 4.86 9.17
C ALA A 199 5.60 4.31 9.17
N ILE A 200 5.30 3.38 10.07
CA ILE A 200 3.96 2.85 10.31
C ILE A 200 3.53 3.27 11.70
N ILE A 201 2.30 3.75 11.83
CA ILE A 201 1.67 4.00 13.13
C ILE A 201 0.76 2.81 13.43
N LEU A 202 1.03 2.13 14.53
CA LEU A 202 0.17 1.08 15.06
C LEU A 202 -0.72 1.69 16.14
N GLU A 203 -2.03 1.65 15.91
CA GLU A 203 -3.04 2.07 16.89
C GLU A 203 -3.36 0.94 17.88
N GLN A 204 -3.42 -0.29 17.39
CA GLN A 204 -3.71 -1.47 18.21
C GLN A 204 -2.99 -2.70 17.62
N VAL A 205 -2.50 -3.57 18.50
CA VAL A 205 -2.01 -4.90 18.13
C VAL A 205 -2.70 -5.89 19.05
N SER A 206 -3.38 -6.87 18.46
CA SER A 206 -4.11 -7.88 19.22
C SER A 206 -3.92 -9.26 18.64
N LEU A 207 -3.94 -10.26 19.50
CA LEU A 207 -3.90 -11.66 19.10
C LEU A 207 -5.31 -12.23 19.16
N GLU A 208 -5.83 -12.68 18.02
CA GLU A 208 -7.07 -13.44 17.96
C GLU A 208 -6.79 -14.93 18.19
N SER A 209 -7.30 -15.49 19.28
CA SER A 209 -7.17 -16.94 19.53
C SER A 209 -8.21 -17.77 18.81
N SER A 210 -7.83 -19.03 18.58
CA SER A 210 -8.81 -20.08 18.30
C SER A 210 -9.75 -20.30 19.50
N GLN A 211 -10.93 -20.89 19.26
CA GLN A 211 -11.93 -21.19 20.30
C GLN A 211 -11.42 -22.08 21.46
N GLN A 212 -10.21 -22.60 21.32
CA GLN A 212 -9.56 -23.53 22.23
C GLN A 212 -8.76 -22.83 23.33
N PHE A 213 -8.37 -21.57 23.13
CA PHE A 213 -7.51 -20.82 24.05
C PHE A 213 -8.14 -19.48 24.42
N ALA A 214 -8.09 -19.15 25.70
CA ALA A 214 -8.28 -17.79 26.18
C ALA A 214 -6.95 -17.03 26.06
N VAL A 215 -6.97 -15.82 25.53
CA VAL A 215 -5.79 -14.95 25.38
C VAL A 215 -5.88 -13.80 26.35
N LYS A 216 -4.77 -13.56 27.05
CA LYS A 216 -4.55 -12.36 27.86
C LYS A 216 -3.33 -11.60 27.34
N SER A 217 -3.52 -10.34 26.97
CA SER A 217 -2.43 -9.42 26.69
C SER A 217 -1.62 -9.17 27.96
N LEU A 218 -0.29 -9.22 27.86
CA LEU A 218 0.64 -8.85 28.93
C LEU A 218 1.33 -7.51 28.64
N ASN A 219 0.80 -6.73 27.70
CA ASN A 219 1.35 -5.47 27.23
C ASN A 219 0.77 -4.25 27.96
N GLU A 220 0.26 -4.45 29.17
CA GLU A 220 -0.42 -3.44 29.97
C GLU A 220 0.27 -3.26 31.32
N THR A 221 0.34 -2.01 31.77
CA THR A 221 0.78 -1.64 33.12
C THR A 221 -0.28 -2.01 34.17
N MET A 222 0.07 -1.96 35.46
CA MET A 222 -0.87 -2.24 36.56
C MET A 222 -2.15 -1.38 36.54
N ASN A 223 -2.09 -0.22 35.85
CA ASN A 223 -3.21 0.70 35.71
C ASN A 223 -4.08 0.43 34.46
N GLY A 224 -3.85 -0.69 33.76
CA GLY A 224 -4.56 -1.07 32.52
C GLY A 224 -4.20 -0.23 31.30
N LYS A 225 -3.09 0.53 31.35
CA LYS A 225 -2.60 1.31 30.21
C LYS A 225 -1.56 0.52 29.43
N SER A 226 -1.61 0.59 28.11
CA SER A 226 -0.60 0.03 27.20
C SER A 226 0.81 0.51 27.57
N VAL A 227 1.79 -0.40 27.57
CA VAL A 227 3.21 -0.07 27.75
C VAL A 227 3.79 0.71 26.56
N PHE A 228 3.08 0.74 25.43
CA PHE A 228 3.48 1.45 24.22
C PHE A 228 2.83 2.83 24.07
N GLY A 229 2.06 3.28 25.06
CA GLY A 229 1.26 4.51 24.97
C GLY A 229 0.03 4.34 24.07
N ASP A 230 -0.51 5.45 23.59
CA ASP A 230 -1.74 5.47 22.78
C ASP A 230 -1.51 5.02 21.33
N VAL A 231 -0.31 5.30 20.80
CA VAL A 231 0.10 4.90 19.45
C VAL A 231 1.57 4.49 19.43
N THR A 232 1.90 3.47 18.67
CA THR A 232 3.29 3.02 18.46
C THR A 232 3.76 3.44 17.07
N LEU A 233 4.76 4.31 17.00
CA LEU A 233 5.40 4.68 15.73
C LEU A 233 6.55 3.72 15.46
N LEU A 234 6.43 2.88 14.43
CA LEU A 234 7.50 2.02 13.95
C LEU A 234 8.24 2.68 12.78
N GLN A 235 9.49 3.07 12.99
CA GLN A 235 10.39 3.48 11.92
C GLN A 235 10.72 2.31 10.99
N PRO A 236 11.20 2.56 9.75
CA PRO A 236 11.70 1.50 8.89
C PRO A 236 12.70 0.61 9.61
N GLN A 237 12.52 -0.71 9.52
CA GLN A 237 13.30 -1.78 10.17
C GLN A 237 13.16 -1.88 11.70
N GLU A 238 12.44 -0.98 12.34
CA GLU A 238 12.16 -1.05 13.78
C GLU A 238 11.21 -2.22 14.10
N SER A 239 11.38 -2.80 15.29
CA SER A 239 10.50 -3.88 15.76
C SER A 239 10.06 -3.67 17.20
N CYS A 240 8.80 -4.01 17.48
CA CYS A 240 8.25 -4.10 18.83
C CYS A 240 7.92 -5.55 19.18
N GLN A 241 8.01 -5.89 20.46
CA GLN A 241 7.71 -7.23 20.98
C GLN A 241 6.44 -7.16 21.83
N TYR A 242 5.45 -7.96 21.48
CA TYR A 242 4.20 -8.09 22.20
C TYR A 242 4.14 -9.45 22.87
N LEU A 243 3.76 -9.48 24.15
CA LEU A 243 3.66 -10.70 24.93
C LEU A 243 2.20 -11.03 25.24
N TYR A 244 1.84 -12.30 25.07
CA TYR A 244 0.51 -12.83 25.34
C TYR A 244 0.61 -14.09 26.19
N CYS A 245 -0.34 -14.28 27.10
CA CYS A 245 -0.54 -15.54 27.82
C CYS A 245 -1.77 -16.24 27.23
N LEU A 246 -1.62 -17.52 26.91
CA LEU A 246 -2.66 -18.38 26.39
C LEU A 246 -2.98 -19.47 27.40
N THR A 247 -4.24 -19.54 27.79
CA THR A 247 -4.76 -20.54 28.73
C THR A 247 -5.71 -21.48 27.99
N PRO A 248 -5.50 -22.80 28.03
CA PRO A 248 -6.44 -23.76 27.44
C PRO A 248 -7.82 -23.64 28.10
N ASN A 249 -8.89 -23.68 27.30
CA ASN A 249 -10.24 -23.75 27.84
C ASN A 249 -10.46 -25.11 28.54
N ALA A 250 -11.25 -25.12 29.63
CA ALA A 250 -11.42 -26.27 30.53
C ALA A 250 -11.86 -27.58 29.83
N ASN A 251 -12.47 -27.51 28.64
CA ASN A 251 -12.89 -28.66 27.85
C ASN A 251 -11.73 -29.42 27.16
N ILE A 252 -10.50 -28.87 27.14
CA ILE A 252 -9.34 -29.43 26.42
C ILE A 252 -8.20 -29.83 27.38
N ALA A 253 -8.21 -29.34 28.62
CA ALA A 253 -7.20 -29.68 29.64
C ALA A 253 -7.08 -31.19 29.93
N SER A 254 -8.10 -31.98 29.61
CA SER A 254 -8.08 -33.45 29.74
C SER A 254 -7.32 -34.18 28.61
N ASP A 255 -7.04 -33.52 27.48
CA ASP A 255 -6.44 -34.12 26.27
C ASP A 255 -5.08 -33.48 25.92
N ILE A 256 -4.15 -33.52 26.88
CA ILE A 256 -2.78 -32.98 26.78
C ILE A 256 -2.02 -33.51 25.54
N LYS A 257 -2.41 -34.68 24.99
CA LYS A 257 -1.82 -35.23 23.75
C LYS A 257 -2.23 -34.50 22.46
N LEU A 258 -3.29 -33.69 22.47
CA LEU A 258 -3.73 -32.88 21.33
C LEU A 258 -3.11 -31.47 21.31
N ILE A 259 -2.68 -30.96 22.47
CA ILE A 259 -2.09 -29.61 22.61
C ILE A 259 -0.71 -29.54 21.92
N ALA A 260 0.09 -30.61 22.00
CA ALA A 260 1.36 -30.72 21.27
C ALA A 260 1.19 -30.81 19.73
N ALA A 261 -0.02 -31.14 19.25
CA ALA A 261 -0.35 -31.28 17.83
C ALA A 261 -1.05 -30.04 17.24
N ALA A 262 -1.56 -29.13 18.07
CA ALA A 262 -2.30 -27.95 17.64
C ALA A 262 -1.36 -26.82 17.17
N LYS A 263 -0.84 -26.95 15.94
CA LYS A 263 -0.06 -25.89 15.26
C LYS A 263 -0.89 -24.63 14.87
N ASN A 264 -2.17 -24.56 15.25
CA ASN A 264 -3.08 -23.47 14.90
C ASN A 264 -3.63 -22.80 16.16
N ILE A 265 -2.86 -21.88 16.71
CA ILE A 265 -3.18 -21.19 17.97
C ILE A 265 -3.96 -19.88 17.71
N GLY A 266 -3.85 -19.30 16.53
CA GLY A 266 -4.57 -18.06 16.17
C GLY A 266 -3.91 -17.30 15.03
N LYS A 267 -4.47 -16.14 14.70
CA LYS A 267 -3.93 -15.18 13.74
C LYS A 267 -3.59 -13.89 14.49
N LEU A 268 -2.46 -13.28 14.17
CA LEU A 268 -2.14 -11.94 14.65
C LEU A 268 -2.71 -10.95 13.61
N ASP A 269 -3.59 -10.06 14.06
CA ASP A 269 -4.17 -8.98 13.25
C ASP A 269 -3.66 -7.61 13.72
#